data_AF-A0A921I233-F1
#
_entry.id   AF-A0A921I233-F1
#
_cell.length_a   1.000
_cell.length_b   1.000
_cell.length_c   1.000
_cell.angle_alpha   90.00
_cell.angle_beta   90.00
_cell.angle_gamma   90.00
#
_symmetry.space_group_name_H-M   'P 1'
#
loop_
_entity.id
_entity.type
_entity.pdbx_description
1 polymer ?
#
loop_
_entity_poly.entity_id
_entity_poly.type
_entity_poly.pdbx_seq_one_letter_code
_entity_poly.pdbx_strand_id
1 'polypeptide(L)'
;MIIRRLEGQEVLDALHLVWEVFAQDVAPLYTAEGVASFQDFIRYPNIEKKMQAEGLALFGAFEGPQMLGAGGILPTGHIALLFVRREYQHRGIGKALLMEMCSFAVQVYGVQKFTVNASPGAVDAYRHMGMHDTAPEQNAGGMRFIPMEMWAASVPIRKKRGKGMYIAGAVGALCLVLTFVVGAAITRELDYAAENGVDGYLEDGGQWGEDGSSIEDWYDEFYGDYGQDDSEPQEESGIDAIPEYVDEDCGYEVTEDNYTYTADNTSSTTIQFEVYYPQVDGLDAAVQESVNAALQDCALASVDKLYLDPSDEMKEKVLGEEYPVLASFVEYKVTYQSQSLLSVVFQDYSYEGSESDYHVALRCVNINLQDGTLYEVKDIVSLDDHFVSAWAEGMRDEADDDTLLSELNTEDMKAVLGGDTKDGVYEPEFFVDAEGLEIGLSFRYPADSQDDRGYAWVTAPFEFDEIAAFASDSSFWTLVR
;
A
#
# COMPACT_ATOMS: atom_id res chain seq x y z
N MET A 1 16.10 20.92 1.86
CA MET A 1 14.91 20.53 2.64
C MET A 1 14.35 19.26 2.04
N ILE A 2 14.14 18.23 2.85
CA ILE A 2 13.59 16.93 2.45
C ILE A 2 12.27 16.75 3.20
N ILE A 3 11.24 16.23 2.53
CA ILE A 3 9.98 15.84 3.17
C ILE A 3 9.85 14.33 3.01
N ARG A 4 9.49 13.64 4.09
CA ARG A 4 9.28 12.19 4.07
C ARG A 4 8.32 11.76 5.17
N ARG A 5 7.81 10.53 5.04
CA ARG A 5 7.03 9.87 6.09
C ARG A 5 7.87 9.67 7.35
N LEU A 6 7.18 9.68 8.49
CA LEU A 6 7.75 9.50 9.82
C LEU A 6 7.36 8.16 10.40
N GLU A 7 8.33 7.50 11.02
CA GLU A 7 8.19 6.19 11.66
C GLU A 7 8.95 6.16 12.99
N GLY A 8 8.54 5.25 13.89
CA GLY A 8 9.18 5.04 15.18
C GLY A 8 9.44 6.32 15.99
N GLN A 9 10.68 6.51 16.41
CA GLN A 9 11.09 7.62 17.29
C GLN A 9 10.85 9.02 16.70
N GLU A 10 10.80 9.14 15.37
CA GLU A 10 10.61 10.43 14.68
C GLU A 10 9.17 10.94 14.82
N VAL A 11 8.22 10.04 15.06
CA VAL A 11 6.83 10.40 15.40
C VAL A 11 6.80 11.18 16.71
N LEU A 12 7.53 10.71 17.74
CA LEU A 12 7.57 11.41 19.02
C LEU A 12 8.18 12.82 18.88
N ASP A 13 9.22 12.98 18.06
CA ASP A 13 9.84 14.27 17.78
C ASP A 13 8.88 15.22 17.04
N ALA A 14 8.08 14.70 16.12
CA ALA A 14 7.02 15.45 15.46
C ALA A 14 5.93 15.90 16.44
N LEU A 15 5.49 15.03 17.35
CA LEU A 15 4.48 15.37 18.35
C LEU A 15 4.98 16.44 19.32
N HIS A 16 6.27 16.42 19.70
CA HIS A 16 6.88 17.51 20.47
C HIS A 16 6.87 18.83 19.70
N LEU A 17 7.21 18.83 18.40
CA LEU A 17 7.14 20.02 17.55
C LEU A 17 5.71 20.55 17.43
N VAL A 18 4.75 19.67 17.17
CA VAL A 18 3.32 20.00 17.06
C VAL A 18 2.84 20.68 18.34
N TRP A 19 3.16 20.10 19.51
CA TRP A 19 2.80 20.68 20.79
C TRP A 19 3.44 22.06 21.00
N GLU A 20 4.73 22.20 20.71
CA GLU A 20 5.46 23.46 20.87
C GLU A 20 4.81 24.60 20.07
N VAL A 21 4.50 24.35 18.80
CA VAL A 21 3.86 25.34 17.92
C VAL A 21 2.41 25.59 18.34
N PHE A 22 1.64 24.54 18.65
CA PHE A 22 0.26 24.66 19.10
C PHE A 22 0.14 25.51 20.37
N ALA A 23 0.97 25.25 21.38
CA ALA A 23 0.95 25.95 22.66
C ALA A 23 1.20 27.45 22.52
N GLN A 24 2.02 27.85 21.53
CA GLN A 24 2.35 29.25 21.28
C GLN A 24 1.31 29.95 20.40
N ASP A 25 0.88 29.31 19.32
CA ASP A 25 0.18 29.99 18.22
C ASP A 25 -1.33 29.70 18.20
N VAL A 26 -1.79 28.57 18.78
CA VAL A 26 -3.19 28.11 18.68
C VAL A 26 -3.86 28.07 20.04
N ALA A 27 -3.19 27.56 21.09
CA ALA A 27 -3.76 27.44 22.43
C ALA A 27 -4.37 28.73 23.00
N PRO A 28 -3.82 29.94 22.76
CA PRO A 28 -4.46 31.20 23.20
C PRO A 28 -5.84 31.49 22.59
N LEU A 29 -6.18 30.81 21.48
CA LEU A 29 -7.46 30.94 20.81
C LEU A 29 -8.49 29.93 21.35
N TYR A 30 -8.06 28.93 22.10
CA TYR A 30 -8.88 27.82 22.60
C TYR A 30 -9.20 28.01 24.08
N THR A 31 -10.21 27.28 24.56
CA THR A 31 -10.47 27.14 26.00
C THR A 31 -9.50 26.13 26.61
N ALA A 32 -9.43 26.08 27.95
CA ALA A 32 -8.63 25.07 28.65
C ALA A 32 -9.04 23.63 28.32
N GLU A 33 -10.35 23.40 28.11
CA GLU A 33 -10.89 22.11 27.67
C GLU A 33 -10.40 21.76 26.26
N GLY A 34 -10.51 22.69 25.31
CA GLY A 34 -10.04 22.47 23.93
C GLY A 34 -8.52 22.24 23.84
N VAL A 35 -7.73 22.90 24.72
CA VAL A 35 -6.29 22.63 24.85
C VAL A 35 -6.04 21.22 25.38
N ALA A 36 -6.81 20.77 26.39
CA ALA A 36 -6.68 19.41 26.93
C ALA A 36 -7.11 18.35 25.91
N SER A 37 -8.17 18.59 25.14
CA SER A 37 -8.60 17.71 24.05
C SER A 37 -7.54 17.58 22.96
N PHE A 38 -6.93 18.70 22.54
CA PHE A 38 -5.83 18.64 21.57
C PHE A 38 -4.60 17.94 22.14
N GLN A 39 -4.27 18.20 23.40
CA GLN A 39 -3.15 17.54 24.08
C GLN A 39 -3.37 16.03 24.16
N ASP A 40 -4.59 15.58 24.46
CA ASP A 40 -4.93 14.15 24.48
C ASP A 40 -4.85 13.54 23.08
N PHE A 41 -5.38 14.24 22.06
CA PHE A 41 -5.28 13.81 20.66
C PHE A 41 -3.84 13.55 20.21
N ILE A 42 -2.89 14.43 20.56
CA ILE A 42 -1.48 14.30 20.15
C ILE A 42 -0.63 13.42 21.09
N ARG A 43 -1.23 12.71 22.05
CA ARG A 43 -0.46 11.75 22.86
C ARG A 43 0.01 10.61 21.99
N TYR A 44 1.26 10.19 22.19
CA TYR A 44 1.87 9.14 21.40
C TYR A 44 0.98 7.89 21.26
N PRO A 45 0.40 7.30 22.33
CA PRO A 45 -0.48 6.13 22.18
C PRO A 45 -1.76 6.38 21.36
N ASN A 46 -2.29 7.61 21.39
CA ASN A 46 -3.48 7.96 20.61
C ASN A 46 -3.14 8.19 19.14
N ILE A 47 -1.98 8.80 18.87
CA ILE A 47 -1.46 8.98 17.51
C ILE A 47 -1.08 7.63 16.91
N GLU A 48 -0.35 6.79 17.66
CA GLU A 48 0.01 5.43 17.27
C GLU A 48 -1.25 4.60 16.95
N LYS A 49 -2.26 4.64 17.84
CA LYS A 49 -3.55 4.02 17.56
C LYS A 49 -4.21 4.56 16.29
N LYS A 50 -4.14 5.86 16.02
CA LYS A 50 -4.69 6.46 14.78
C LYS A 50 -3.88 6.09 13.53
N MET A 51 -2.58 5.94 13.65
CA MET A 51 -1.72 5.46 12.58
C MET A 51 -2.08 4.01 12.23
N GLN A 52 -2.23 3.17 13.26
CA GLN A 52 -2.52 1.73 13.10
C GLN A 52 -3.98 1.44 12.71
N ALA A 53 -4.95 2.11 13.34
CA ALA A 53 -6.38 1.78 13.21
C ALA A 53 -7.15 2.71 12.27
N GLU A 54 -6.65 3.92 11.99
CA GLU A 54 -7.34 4.91 11.15
C GLU A 54 -6.48 5.32 9.93
N GLY A 55 -5.31 4.70 9.73
CA GLY A 55 -4.42 4.97 8.61
C GLY A 55 -3.82 6.36 8.58
N LEU A 56 -3.70 7.04 9.73
CA LEU A 56 -3.06 8.37 9.81
C LEU A 56 -1.61 8.30 9.30
N ALA A 57 -1.29 8.99 8.22
CA ALA A 57 0.08 9.12 7.73
C ALA A 57 0.72 10.42 8.23
N LEU A 58 1.90 10.32 8.85
CA LEU A 58 2.67 11.45 9.36
C LEU A 58 3.87 11.77 8.47
N PHE A 59 4.16 13.05 8.30
CA PHE A 59 5.25 13.57 7.48
C PHE A 59 6.06 14.59 8.24
N GLY A 60 7.37 14.62 8.00
CA GLY A 60 8.28 15.63 8.54
C GLY A 60 9.06 16.35 7.45
N ALA A 61 9.26 17.65 7.62
CA ALA A 61 10.14 18.47 6.78
C ALA A 61 11.47 18.69 7.48
N PHE A 62 12.56 18.27 6.85
CA PHE A 62 13.91 18.26 7.43
C PHE A 62 14.89 19.17 6.69
N GLU A 63 15.79 19.78 7.45
CA GLU A 63 17.03 20.39 6.95
C GLU A 63 18.20 19.81 7.75
N GLY A 64 18.91 18.84 7.14
CA GLY A 64 19.85 18.00 7.87
C GLY A 64 19.12 17.14 8.93
N PRO A 65 19.64 17.03 10.17
CA PRO A 65 18.98 16.27 11.23
C PRO A 65 17.81 17.02 11.89
N GLN A 66 17.56 18.28 11.52
CA GLN A 66 16.58 19.12 12.20
C GLN A 66 15.20 19.04 11.51
N MET A 67 14.18 18.63 12.26
CA MET A 67 12.78 18.73 11.82
C MET A 67 12.25 20.16 11.98
N LEU A 68 11.85 20.76 10.85
CA LEU A 68 11.37 22.13 10.74
C LEU A 68 9.84 22.23 10.78
N GLY A 69 9.14 21.15 10.42
CA GLY A 69 7.69 21.05 10.48
C GLY A 69 7.20 19.62 10.36
N ALA A 70 5.97 19.38 10.79
CA ALA A 70 5.31 18.09 10.75
C ALA A 70 3.87 18.24 10.23
N GLY A 71 3.39 17.22 9.53
CA GLY A 71 2.02 17.13 9.04
C GLY A 71 1.45 15.73 9.24
N GLY A 72 0.13 15.64 9.21
CA GLY A 72 -0.61 14.38 9.32
C GLY A 72 -1.88 14.43 8.50
N ILE A 73 -2.12 13.38 7.71
CA ILE A 73 -3.29 13.25 6.86
C ILE A 73 -3.94 11.88 7.04
N LEU A 74 -5.26 11.87 7.13
CA LEU A 74 -6.07 10.65 7.22
C LEU A 74 -6.43 10.13 5.80
N PRO A 75 -6.78 8.85 5.66
CA PRO A 75 -7.26 8.27 4.40
C PRO A 75 -8.50 8.96 3.83
N THR A 76 -9.28 9.61 4.69
CA THR A 76 -10.44 10.44 4.28
C THR A 76 -10.06 11.73 3.55
N GLY A 77 -8.77 12.07 3.45
CA GLY A 77 -8.30 13.35 2.97
C GLY A 77 -8.34 14.47 4.01
N HIS A 78 -8.66 14.15 5.27
CA HIS A 78 -8.64 15.13 6.35
C HIS A 78 -7.23 15.40 6.84
N ILE A 79 -6.80 16.66 6.78
CA ILE A 79 -5.50 17.13 7.28
C ILE A 79 -5.63 17.30 8.79
N ALA A 80 -5.19 16.29 9.53
CA ALA A 80 -5.28 16.24 10.98
C ALA A 80 -4.20 17.10 11.67
N LEU A 81 -3.02 17.25 11.06
CA LEU A 81 -1.90 18.02 11.58
C LEU A 81 -1.20 18.78 10.46
N LEU A 82 -0.80 20.03 10.71
CA LEU A 82 0.13 20.78 9.86
C LEU A 82 0.78 21.92 10.65
N PHE A 83 2.00 21.69 11.12
CA PHE A 83 2.71 22.62 12.02
C PHE A 83 4.12 22.87 11.52
N VAL A 84 4.54 24.14 11.51
CA VAL A 84 5.89 24.56 11.13
C VAL A 84 6.44 25.45 12.24
N ARG A 85 7.68 25.19 12.66
CA ARG A 85 8.39 26.01 13.65
C ARG A 85 8.39 27.48 13.24
N ARG A 86 8.09 28.35 14.19
CA ARG A 86 7.77 29.78 13.96
C ARG A 86 8.86 30.52 13.18
N GLU A 87 10.13 30.25 13.48
CA GLU A 87 11.29 30.85 12.83
C GLU A 87 11.52 30.38 11.37
N TYR A 88 10.82 29.32 10.95
CA TYR A 88 10.86 28.77 9.60
C TYR A 88 9.52 28.93 8.84
N GLN A 89 8.51 29.55 9.45
CA GLN A 89 7.26 29.92 8.77
C GLN A 89 7.51 30.94 7.64
N HIS A 90 6.55 31.05 6.71
CA HIS A 90 6.61 31.91 5.52
C HIS A 90 7.75 31.60 4.52
N ARG A 91 8.43 30.45 4.67
CA ARG A 91 9.45 29.95 3.71
C ARG A 91 8.93 28.90 2.74
N GLY A 92 7.61 28.68 2.71
CA GLY A 92 6.97 27.67 1.86
C GLY A 92 6.95 26.24 2.42
N ILE A 93 7.47 26.00 3.62
CA ILE A 93 7.54 24.66 4.24
C ILE A 93 6.16 24.04 4.44
N GLY A 94 5.21 24.79 5.02
CA GLY A 94 3.85 24.29 5.25
C GLY A 94 3.12 23.95 3.95
N LYS A 95 3.34 24.75 2.90
CA LYS A 95 2.84 24.44 1.56
C LYS A 95 3.47 23.17 1.01
N ALA A 96 4.79 23.00 1.16
CA ALA A 96 5.47 21.80 0.69
C ALA A 96 5.00 20.54 1.43
N LEU A 97 4.82 20.60 2.75
CA LEU A 97 4.24 19.51 3.55
C LEU A 97 2.83 19.17 3.11
N LEU A 98 1.98 20.19 2.94
CA LEU A 98 0.61 19.99 2.49
C LEU A 98 0.56 19.34 1.10
N MET A 99 1.34 19.83 0.14
CA MET A 99 1.34 19.26 -1.21
C MET A 99 1.86 17.82 -1.22
N GLU A 100 2.87 17.50 -0.40
CA GLU A 100 3.39 16.13 -0.28
C GLU A 100 2.34 15.19 0.33
N MET A 101 1.70 15.60 1.43
CA MET A 101 0.61 14.83 2.05
C MET A 101 -0.57 14.63 1.10
N CYS A 102 -0.99 15.67 0.39
CA CYS A 102 -2.05 15.57 -0.60
C CYS A 102 -1.64 14.65 -1.76
N SER A 103 -0.41 14.77 -2.28
CA SER A 103 0.09 13.87 -3.34
C SER A 103 0.06 12.42 -2.88
N PHE A 104 0.59 12.15 -1.69
CA PHE A 104 0.53 10.84 -1.06
C PHE A 104 -0.93 10.36 -0.93
N ALA A 105 -1.83 11.17 -0.39
CA ALA A 105 -3.23 10.76 -0.21
C ALA A 105 -4.00 10.57 -1.54
N VAL A 106 -3.67 11.30 -2.60
CA VAL A 106 -4.19 11.01 -3.95
C VAL A 106 -3.70 9.64 -4.41
N GLN A 107 -2.38 9.40 -4.32
CA GLN A 107 -1.73 8.21 -4.86
C GLN A 107 -2.03 6.95 -4.04
N VAL A 108 -2.17 7.10 -2.72
CA VAL A 108 -2.20 5.99 -1.76
C VAL A 108 -3.59 5.74 -1.20
N TYR A 109 -4.46 6.76 -1.16
CA TYR A 109 -5.83 6.65 -0.63
C TYR A 109 -6.91 6.98 -1.66
N GLY A 110 -6.56 7.30 -2.91
CA GLY A 110 -7.53 7.69 -3.94
C GLY A 110 -8.30 8.96 -3.61
N VAL A 111 -7.77 9.83 -2.74
CA VAL A 111 -8.51 10.98 -2.21
C VAL A 111 -8.75 12.03 -3.30
N GLN A 112 -10.02 12.32 -3.56
CA GLN A 112 -10.41 13.37 -4.51
C GLN A 112 -10.63 14.75 -3.86
N LYS A 113 -10.82 14.77 -2.54
CA LYS A 113 -11.16 15.97 -1.78
C LYS A 113 -10.43 16.03 -0.44
N PHE A 114 -9.78 17.16 -0.19
CA PHE A 114 -9.05 17.42 1.06
C PHE A 114 -9.86 18.35 1.94
N THR A 115 -9.85 18.07 3.25
CA THR A 115 -10.52 18.92 4.25
C THR A 115 -9.58 19.26 5.40
N VAL A 116 -9.82 20.40 6.05
CA VAL A 116 -9.12 20.78 7.27
C VAL A 116 -10.03 21.63 8.15
N ASN A 117 -9.86 21.48 9.46
CA ASN A 117 -10.41 22.42 10.44
C ASN A 117 -9.33 23.44 10.80
N ALA A 118 -9.22 24.50 10.01
CA ALA A 118 -8.16 25.49 10.18
C ALA A 118 -8.40 26.37 11.41
N SER A 119 -7.39 26.54 12.26
CA SER A 119 -7.46 27.53 13.33
C SER A 119 -7.58 28.94 12.73
N PRO A 120 -8.24 29.91 13.41
CA PRO A 120 -8.45 31.25 12.84
C PRO A 120 -7.18 31.95 12.36
N GLY A 121 -6.03 31.68 12.99
CA GLY A 121 -4.73 32.23 12.59
C GLY A 121 -4.09 31.57 11.36
N ALA A 122 -4.56 30.39 10.94
CA ALA A 122 -4.01 29.62 9.83
C ALA A 122 -4.83 29.73 8.52
N VAL A 123 -6.03 30.31 8.57
CA VAL A 123 -6.96 30.39 7.43
C VAL A 123 -6.32 31.02 6.20
N ASP A 124 -5.69 32.18 6.35
CA ASP A 124 -5.07 32.87 5.21
C ASP A 124 -3.92 32.06 4.61
N ALA A 125 -3.20 31.27 5.42
CA ALA A 125 -2.19 30.36 4.92
C ALA A 125 -2.80 29.24 4.07
N TYR A 126 -3.88 28.59 4.53
CA TYR A 126 -4.59 27.56 3.76
C TYR A 126 -5.23 28.11 2.48
N ARG A 127 -5.77 29.34 2.50
CA ARG A 127 -6.26 30.02 1.28
C ARG A 127 -5.15 30.23 0.25
N HIS A 128 -3.96 30.66 0.70
CA HIS A 128 -2.80 30.77 -0.19
C HIS A 128 -2.28 29.42 -0.71
N MET A 129 -2.63 28.33 -0.05
CA MET A 129 -2.32 26.97 -0.48
C MET A 129 -3.38 26.38 -1.42
N GLY A 130 -4.51 27.06 -1.64
CA GLY A 130 -5.56 26.66 -2.58
C GLY A 130 -6.84 26.15 -1.93
N MET A 131 -6.95 26.18 -0.60
CA MET A 131 -8.19 25.81 0.10
C MET A 131 -9.17 26.98 0.19
N HIS A 132 -10.45 26.68 0.34
CA HIS A 132 -11.50 27.67 0.56
C HIS A 132 -12.42 27.24 1.70
N ASP A 133 -12.95 28.24 2.39
CA ASP A 133 -13.85 28.05 3.52
C ASP A 133 -15.17 27.43 3.06
N THR A 134 -15.67 26.43 3.79
CA THR A 134 -16.95 25.77 3.51
C THR A 134 -18.07 26.26 4.42
N ALA A 135 -17.70 26.79 5.59
CA ALA A 135 -18.62 27.39 6.54
C ALA A 135 -17.95 28.52 7.35
N PRO A 136 -18.74 29.38 8.03
CA PRO A 136 -18.21 30.33 9.00
C PRO A 136 -17.46 29.64 10.15
N GLU A 137 -16.77 30.43 10.97
CA GLU A 137 -16.09 29.95 12.17
C GLU A 137 -17.03 29.19 13.11
N GLN A 138 -16.56 28.03 13.57
CA GLN A 138 -17.25 27.13 14.48
C GLN A 138 -16.49 26.97 15.79
N ASN A 139 -17.19 26.50 16.81
CA ASN A 139 -16.62 26.14 18.10
C ASN A 139 -17.19 24.78 18.53
N ALA A 140 -16.31 23.78 18.66
CA ALA A 140 -16.66 22.46 19.15
C ALA A 140 -15.67 22.03 20.23
N GLY A 141 -16.17 21.59 21.39
CA GLY A 141 -15.32 21.17 22.52
C GLY A 141 -14.32 22.24 22.96
N GLY A 142 -14.66 23.54 22.79
CA GLY A 142 -13.77 24.63 23.15
C GLY A 142 -12.61 24.90 22.18
N MET A 143 -12.62 24.27 21.00
CA MET A 143 -11.69 24.50 19.89
C MET A 143 -12.39 25.33 18.80
N ARG A 144 -11.77 26.45 18.42
CA ARG A 144 -12.29 27.33 17.36
C ARG A 144 -11.63 27.00 16.03
N PHE A 145 -12.41 26.80 14.98
CA PHE A 145 -11.89 26.47 13.66
C PHE A 145 -12.81 26.97 12.55
N ILE A 146 -12.27 27.06 11.35
CA ILE A 146 -13.01 27.32 10.11
C ILE A 146 -12.80 26.08 9.22
N PRO A 147 -13.86 25.35 8.87
CA PRO A 147 -13.74 24.20 7.98
C PRO A 147 -13.41 24.71 6.58
N MET A 148 -12.42 24.08 5.96
CA MET A 148 -11.95 24.43 4.62
C MET A 148 -11.75 23.17 3.79
N GLU A 149 -11.84 23.32 2.47
CA GLU A 149 -11.63 22.22 1.53
C GLU A 149 -10.84 22.64 0.29
N MET A 150 -10.29 21.64 -0.41
CA MET A 150 -9.78 21.76 -1.76
C MET A 150 -9.94 20.44 -2.52
N TRP A 151 -10.05 20.53 -3.84
CA TRP A 151 -10.11 19.36 -4.72
C TRP A 151 -8.72 18.90 -5.12
N ALA A 152 -8.55 17.59 -5.29
CA ALA A 152 -7.28 16.97 -5.70
C ALA A 152 -6.74 17.52 -7.03
N ALA A 153 -7.63 17.88 -7.97
CA ALA A 153 -7.25 18.56 -9.22
C ALA A 153 -6.49 19.89 -9.04
N SER A 154 -6.55 20.48 -7.84
CA SER A 154 -5.81 21.72 -7.48
C SER A 154 -4.43 21.43 -6.89
N VAL A 155 -4.09 20.17 -6.62
CA VAL A 155 -2.77 19.74 -6.16
C VAL A 155 -1.88 19.62 -7.40
N PRO A 156 -0.75 20.34 -7.49
CA PRO A 156 0.25 20.08 -8.50
C PRO A 156 0.88 18.73 -8.20
N ILE A 157 0.31 17.67 -8.75
CA ILE A 157 0.95 16.35 -8.76
C ILE A 157 2.28 16.55 -9.48
N ARG A 158 3.38 16.28 -8.77
CA ARG A 158 4.69 16.23 -9.41
C ARG A 158 4.63 15.05 -10.37
N LYS A 159 4.28 15.33 -11.62
CA LYS A 159 4.46 14.37 -12.72
C LYS A 159 5.92 13.95 -12.66
N LYS A 160 6.17 12.70 -12.27
CA LYS A 160 7.40 12.04 -12.68
C LYS A 160 7.41 12.16 -14.19
N ARG A 161 8.45 12.81 -14.71
CA ARG A 161 8.71 12.81 -16.15
C ARG A 161 8.82 11.35 -16.52
N GLY A 162 8.01 10.90 -17.47
CA GLY A 162 7.98 9.51 -17.92
C GLY A 162 9.36 9.01 -18.29
N LYS A 163 9.50 7.69 -18.12
CA LYS A 163 10.70 6.85 -18.01
C LYS A 163 11.24 6.75 -16.58
N GLY A 164 11.31 5.51 -16.10
CA GLY A 164 11.61 5.13 -14.72
C GLY A 164 10.34 4.72 -13.98
N MET A 165 10.02 3.43 -14.01
CA MET A 165 9.12 2.76 -13.07
C MET A 165 9.60 3.06 -11.64
N TYR A 166 8.77 3.68 -10.81
CA TYR A 166 9.07 3.82 -9.37
C TYR A 166 7.95 3.14 -8.59
N ILE A 167 8.12 1.86 -8.30
CA ILE A 167 7.24 1.11 -7.39
C ILE A 167 7.72 1.39 -5.97
N ALA A 168 7.20 2.46 -5.39
CA ALA A 168 7.31 2.74 -3.96
C ALA A 168 6.00 3.42 -3.52
N GLY A 169 5.01 2.62 -3.12
CA GLY A 169 3.84 3.15 -2.43
C GLY A 169 2.51 2.48 -2.78
N ALA A 170 2.37 1.19 -2.49
CA ALA A 170 1.07 0.52 -2.40
C ALA A 170 0.88 -0.04 -0.98
N VAL A 171 0.92 0.85 0.03
CA VAL A 171 0.79 0.50 1.46
C VAL A 171 -0.53 1.05 2.05
N GLY A 172 -1.37 1.70 1.24
CA GLY A 172 -2.51 2.48 1.74
C GLY A 172 -3.85 1.76 1.82
N ALA A 173 -4.10 0.84 0.89
CA ALA A 173 -5.45 0.31 0.69
C ALA A 173 -5.82 -0.81 1.69
N LEU A 174 -4.84 -1.58 2.16
CA LEU A 174 -5.11 -2.85 2.83
C LEU A 174 -4.97 -2.84 4.36
N CYS A 175 -4.34 -1.80 4.91
CA CYS A 175 -4.45 -1.48 6.35
C CYS A 175 -5.92 -1.29 6.80
N LEU A 176 -6.86 -1.02 5.87
CA LEU A 176 -8.27 -0.86 6.19
C LEU A 176 -8.95 -2.19 6.56
N VAL A 177 -8.53 -3.33 6.03
CA VAL A 177 -9.23 -4.62 6.26
C VAL A 177 -8.77 -5.30 7.56
N LEU A 178 -7.55 -5.03 8.04
CA LEU A 178 -7.09 -5.38 9.40
C LEU A 178 -8.05 -4.92 10.50
N THR A 179 -8.68 -3.77 10.29
CA THR A 179 -9.43 -3.09 11.34
C THR A 179 -10.84 -3.64 11.53
N PHE A 180 -11.40 -4.35 10.54
CA PHE A 180 -12.78 -4.83 10.61
C PHE A 180 -12.91 -6.16 11.39
N VAL A 181 -11.92 -7.04 11.34
CA VAL A 181 -12.01 -8.39 11.95
C VAL A 181 -11.52 -8.42 13.39
N VAL A 182 -10.45 -7.68 13.73
CA VAL A 182 -9.97 -7.56 15.12
C VAL A 182 -11.02 -6.86 16.02
N GLY A 183 -11.82 -5.94 15.47
CA GLY A 183 -12.96 -5.33 16.16
C GLY A 183 -14.11 -6.29 16.48
N ALA A 184 -14.31 -7.33 15.65
CA ALA A 184 -15.37 -8.34 15.85
C ALA A 184 -14.99 -9.41 16.89
N ALA A 185 -13.70 -9.72 17.03
CA ALA A 185 -13.19 -10.63 18.06
C ALA A 185 -13.23 -10.02 19.46
N ILE A 186 -12.90 -8.73 19.58
CA ILE A 186 -12.85 -7.98 20.85
C ILE A 186 -14.25 -7.64 21.38
N THR A 187 -15.22 -7.36 20.49
CA THR A 187 -16.62 -7.09 20.91
C THR A 187 -17.27 -8.31 21.57
N ARG A 188 -16.94 -9.53 21.11
CA ARG A 188 -17.49 -10.78 21.66
C ARG A 188 -16.96 -11.13 23.05
N GLU A 189 -15.78 -10.63 23.41
CA GLU A 189 -15.16 -10.83 24.72
C GLU A 189 -15.48 -9.70 25.72
N LEU A 190 -15.72 -8.48 25.22
CA LEU A 190 -16.29 -7.38 26.02
C LEU A 190 -17.74 -7.67 26.46
N ASP A 191 -18.54 -8.34 25.64
CA ASP A 191 -19.88 -8.80 26.03
C ASP A 191 -19.84 -9.92 27.08
N TYR A 192 -18.84 -10.82 27.03
CA TYR A 192 -18.64 -11.88 28.02
C TYR A 192 -18.16 -11.35 29.39
N ALA A 193 -17.36 -10.28 29.36
CA ALA A 193 -16.91 -9.57 30.56
C ALA A 193 -18.01 -8.67 31.15
N ALA A 194 -18.87 -8.08 30.30
CA ALA A 194 -20.01 -7.26 30.71
C ALA A 194 -21.12 -8.07 31.42
N GLU A 195 -21.32 -9.34 31.06
CA GLU A 195 -22.32 -10.21 31.71
C GLU A 195 -21.89 -10.75 33.09
N ASN A 196 -20.60 -10.76 33.43
CA ASN A 196 -20.09 -11.40 34.67
C ASN A 196 -19.49 -10.44 35.72
N GLY A 197 -19.59 -9.12 35.49
CA GLY A 197 -19.61 -8.08 36.52
C GLY A 197 -18.38 -7.94 37.43
N VAL A 198 -17.75 -6.76 37.39
CA VAL A 198 -17.24 -6.13 38.62
C VAL A 198 -17.55 -4.63 38.56
N ASP A 199 -18.58 -4.25 39.31
CA ASP A 199 -18.91 -2.89 39.69
C ASP A 199 -17.74 -2.16 40.37
N GLY A 200 -17.66 -0.85 40.14
CA GLY A 200 -17.04 0.06 41.09
C GLY A 200 -16.60 1.39 40.50
N TYR A 201 -17.57 2.27 40.21
CA TYR A 201 -17.69 3.64 40.73
C TYR A 201 -18.29 4.58 39.68
N LEU A 202 -19.62 4.66 39.71
CA LEU A 202 -20.38 5.83 39.28
C LEU A 202 -20.32 6.94 40.36
N GLU A 203 -20.73 8.13 39.92
CA GLU A 203 -21.25 9.29 40.67
C GLU A 203 -20.28 10.47 40.82
N ASP A 204 -20.48 11.54 40.04
CA ASP A 204 -21.51 12.55 40.38
C ASP A 204 -21.71 13.60 39.26
N GLY A 205 -22.99 13.97 39.06
CA GLY A 205 -23.52 15.19 38.42
C GLY A 205 -23.23 15.43 36.92
N GLY A 206 -24.17 15.43 35.97
CA GLY A 206 -25.61 15.64 36.03
C GLY A 206 -26.04 16.75 35.05
N GLN A 207 -26.79 16.36 34.00
CA GLN A 207 -27.84 17.07 33.19
C GLN A 207 -27.65 18.59 32.88
N TRP A 208 -27.83 19.09 31.66
CA TRP A 208 -29.02 19.17 30.76
C TRP A 208 -28.52 19.64 29.36
N GLY A 209 -29.15 19.45 28.20
CA GLY A 209 -30.47 18.94 27.77
C GLY A 209 -30.52 18.99 26.22
N GLU A 210 -31.13 17.99 25.58
CA GLU A 210 -32.41 18.10 24.84
C GLU A 210 -32.40 18.98 23.57
N ASP A 211 -31.86 18.45 22.47
CA ASP A 211 -32.60 18.38 21.21
C ASP A 211 -32.50 16.96 20.62
N GLY A 212 -33.65 16.30 20.51
CA GLY A 212 -33.75 14.90 20.13
C GLY A 212 -33.64 14.70 18.62
N SER A 213 -32.42 14.69 18.08
CA SER A 213 -32.11 13.99 16.84
C SER A 213 -31.26 12.76 17.17
N SER A 214 -31.79 11.56 16.94
CA SER A 214 -31.01 10.33 17.04
C SER A 214 -30.00 10.26 15.89
N ILE A 215 -28.86 9.65 16.17
CA ILE A 215 -27.71 9.49 15.25
C ILE A 215 -28.04 8.76 13.94
N GLU A 216 -29.23 8.14 13.83
CA GLU A 216 -29.75 7.53 12.61
C GLU A 216 -30.24 8.54 11.56
N ASP A 217 -30.59 9.77 11.95
CA ASP A 217 -31.03 10.80 10.98
C ASP A 217 -29.86 11.39 10.15
N TRP A 218 -28.61 11.17 10.59
CA TRP A 218 -27.39 11.65 9.92
C TRP A 218 -26.85 10.67 8.86
N TYR A 219 -27.37 9.44 8.80
CA TYR A 219 -26.86 8.39 7.91
C TYR A 219 -27.52 8.42 6.52
N ASP A 220 -28.82 8.67 6.45
CA ASP A 220 -29.56 8.68 5.16
C ASP A 220 -29.34 9.97 4.34
N GLU A 221 -28.99 11.09 4.98
CA GLU A 221 -28.70 12.35 4.27
C GLU A 221 -27.32 12.37 3.60
N PHE A 222 -26.40 11.49 4.01
CA PHE A 222 -25.01 11.47 3.51
C PHE A 222 -24.73 10.36 2.48
N TYR A 223 -25.54 9.30 2.43
CA TYR A 223 -25.29 8.12 1.59
C TYR A 223 -26.43 7.72 0.64
N GLY A 224 -27.54 8.47 0.63
CA GLY A 224 -28.63 8.25 -0.32
C GLY A 224 -28.37 8.95 -1.64
N ASP A 225 -28.09 8.16 -2.68
CA ASP A 225 -28.02 8.55 -4.10
C ASP A 225 -26.65 9.03 -4.58
N TYR A 226 -25.85 8.11 -5.15
CA TYR A 226 -25.20 8.30 -6.46
C TYR A 226 -24.88 6.93 -7.06
N GLY A 227 -25.87 6.38 -7.76
CA GLY A 227 -25.55 5.62 -8.96
C GLY A 227 -25.16 6.57 -10.08
N GLN A 228 -24.38 6.06 -11.03
CA GLN A 228 -24.10 6.61 -12.37
C GLN A 228 -22.81 7.43 -12.52
N ASP A 229 -21.73 6.68 -12.80
CA ASP A 229 -20.87 6.74 -13.99
C ASP A 229 -20.66 8.10 -14.68
N ASP A 230 -19.40 8.58 -14.63
CA ASP A 230 -18.65 9.27 -15.71
C ASP A 230 -17.35 9.83 -15.09
N SER A 231 -16.25 9.05 -15.06
CA SER A 231 -14.92 9.56 -14.68
C SER A 231 -13.85 9.25 -15.73
N GLU A 232 -13.14 10.30 -16.16
CA GLU A 232 -11.94 10.22 -17.01
C GLU A 232 -10.86 9.31 -16.38
N PRO A 233 -9.98 8.64 -17.18
CA PRO A 233 -9.17 7.53 -16.68
C PRO A 233 -8.14 7.97 -15.64
N GLN A 234 -8.11 7.27 -14.51
CA GLN A 234 -7.03 7.32 -13.53
C GLN A 234 -5.73 6.81 -14.17
N GLU A 235 -4.58 7.40 -13.82
CA GLU A 235 -3.27 6.82 -14.15
C GLU A 235 -3.10 5.56 -13.29
N GLU A 236 -3.24 4.39 -13.90
CA GLU A 236 -3.02 3.07 -13.28
C GLU A 236 -1.55 2.91 -12.85
N SER A 237 -1.28 2.18 -11.76
CA SER A 237 0.08 2.01 -11.19
C SER A 237 0.29 0.61 -10.61
N GLY A 238 1.53 0.13 -10.51
CA GLY A 238 1.80 -1.24 -10.06
C GLY A 238 1.30 -2.26 -11.09
N ILE A 239 0.79 -3.40 -10.62
CA ILE A 239 0.18 -4.39 -11.54
C ILE A 239 -1.05 -3.84 -12.28
N ASP A 240 -1.75 -2.84 -11.74
CA ASP A 240 -2.89 -2.21 -12.41
C ASP A 240 -2.49 -1.52 -13.72
N ALA A 241 -1.25 -1.05 -13.85
CA ALA A 241 -0.77 -0.40 -15.08
C ALA A 241 -0.50 -1.36 -16.23
N ILE A 242 -0.42 -2.67 -15.96
CA ILE A 242 -0.08 -3.67 -16.98
C ILE A 242 -1.24 -3.80 -17.97
N PRO A 243 -1.04 -3.63 -19.28
CA PRO A 243 -2.10 -3.77 -20.26
C PRO A 243 -2.76 -5.16 -20.21
N GLU A 244 -4.09 -5.24 -20.26
CA GLU A 244 -4.80 -6.52 -20.23
C GLU A 244 -5.18 -6.98 -21.63
N TYR A 245 -4.91 -8.25 -21.94
CA TYR A 245 -5.46 -8.93 -23.12
C TYR A 245 -6.48 -9.99 -22.71
N VAL A 246 -7.71 -9.88 -23.22
CA VAL A 246 -8.75 -10.90 -23.07
C VAL A 246 -9.33 -11.27 -24.43
N ASP A 247 -9.26 -12.56 -24.77
CA ASP A 247 -9.91 -13.12 -25.95
C ASP A 247 -11.44 -13.19 -25.73
N GLU A 248 -12.21 -12.69 -26.69
CA GLU A 248 -13.68 -12.57 -26.59
C GLU A 248 -14.38 -13.94 -26.44
N ASP A 249 -13.72 -15.04 -26.85
CA ASP A 249 -14.27 -16.40 -26.82
C ASP A 249 -13.30 -17.40 -26.16
N CYS A 250 -12.99 -17.19 -24.89
CA CYS A 250 -12.07 -18.06 -24.13
C CYS A 250 -12.62 -19.48 -23.89
N GLY A 251 -13.94 -19.67 -23.86
CA GLY A 251 -14.58 -20.95 -23.56
C GLY A 251 -14.53 -21.37 -22.08
N TYR A 252 -14.02 -20.52 -21.21
CA TYR A 252 -14.01 -20.65 -19.75
C TYR A 252 -14.24 -19.27 -19.11
N GLU A 253 -14.58 -19.26 -17.83
CA GLU A 253 -14.75 -18.05 -17.02
C GLU A 253 -13.64 -17.98 -15.97
N VAL A 254 -13.20 -16.76 -15.66
CA VAL A 254 -12.31 -16.48 -14.54
C VAL A 254 -13.11 -15.76 -13.46
N THR A 255 -13.11 -16.31 -12.26
CA THR A 255 -13.76 -15.72 -11.08
C THR A 255 -12.73 -15.50 -9.98
N GLU A 256 -12.95 -14.50 -9.12
CA GLU A 256 -12.12 -14.28 -7.94
C GLU A 256 -12.50 -15.24 -6.80
N ASP A 257 -11.50 -15.83 -6.16
CA ASP A 257 -11.62 -16.43 -4.83
C ASP A 257 -10.62 -15.76 -3.89
N ASN A 258 -10.77 -15.97 -2.59
CA ASN A 258 -9.89 -15.39 -1.59
C ASN A 258 -9.60 -16.32 -0.41
N TYR A 259 -8.47 -16.06 0.22
CA TYR A 259 -8.13 -16.56 1.53
C TYR A 259 -7.95 -15.38 2.48
N THR A 260 -8.89 -15.25 3.41
CA THR A 260 -8.79 -14.26 4.50
C THR A 260 -8.67 -14.99 5.83
N TYR A 261 -7.63 -14.64 6.59
CA TYR A 261 -7.44 -15.13 7.95
C TYR A 261 -7.01 -13.98 8.84
N THR A 262 -7.58 -13.91 10.04
CA THR A 262 -7.13 -12.99 11.09
C THR A 262 -7.19 -13.77 12.39
N ALA A 263 -6.09 -13.81 13.12
CA ALA A 263 -6.07 -14.54 14.38
C ALA A 263 -6.83 -13.76 15.44
N ASP A 264 -7.88 -14.37 15.99
CA ASP A 264 -8.55 -13.86 17.19
C ASP A 264 -7.62 -14.09 18.40
N ASN A 265 -7.23 -13.02 19.10
CA ASN A 265 -6.67 -13.09 20.46
C ASN A 265 -5.29 -13.74 20.68
N THR A 266 -4.29 -13.42 19.87
CA THR A 266 -2.88 -13.60 20.26
C THR A 266 -2.39 -12.36 21.01
N SER A 267 -2.24 -12.45 22.34
CA SER A 267 -1.89 -11.33 23.25
C SER A 267 -0.53 -10.63 23.00
N SER A 268 0.17 -10.95 21.92
CA SER A 268 1.47 -10.35 21.56
C SER A 268 1.82 -10.38 20.07
N THR A 269 1.18 -11.24 19.26
CA THR A 269 1.54 -11.45 17.84
C THR A 269 0.39 -11.06 16.93
N THR A 270 0.64 -10.18 15.98
CA THR A 270 -0.32 -9.80 14.93
C THR A 270 -0.25 -10.82 13.81
N ILE A 271 -1.37 -11.45 13.46
CA ILE A 271 -1.45 -12.41 12.34
C ILE A 271 -2.63 -12.05 11.46
N GLN A 272 -2.36 -11.77 10.19
CA GLN A 272 -3.42 -11.44 9.25
C GLN A 272 -3.04 -11.68 7.78
N PHE A 273 -3.91 -12.38 7.07
CA PHE A 273 -3.76 -12.70 5.67
C PHE A 273 -4.99 -12.29 4.89
N GLU A 274 -4.76 -11.68 3.73
CA GLU A 274 -5.81 -11.33 2.77
C GLU A 274 -5.23 -11.53 1.37
N VAL A 275 -5.60 -12.64 0.76
CA VAL A 275 -5.01 -13.13 -0.48
C VAL A 275 -6.14 -13.31 -1.48
N TYR A 276 -6.08 -12.56 -2.57
CA TYR A 276 -6.99 -12.67 -3.71
C TYR A 276 -6.31 -13.43 -4.83
N TYR A 277 -7.06 -14.31 -5.50
CA TYR A 277 -6.52 -15.08 -6.62
C TYR A 277 -7.61 -15.54 -7.59
N PRO A 278 -7.28 -15.73 -8.87
CA PRO A 278 -8.25 -16.18 -9.85
C PRO A 278 -8.50 -17.69 -9.74
N GLN A 279 -9.72 -18.08 -10.08
CA GLN A 279 -10.13 -19.45 -10.36
C GLN A 279 -10.73 -19.53 -11.74
N VAL A 280 -10.41 -20.61 -12.45
CA VAL A 280 -10.92 -20.92 -13.76
C VAL A 280 -12.05 -21.94 -13.66
N ASP A 281 -13.15 -21.70 -14.38
CA ASP A 281 -14.26 -22.64 -14.56
C ASP A 281 -14.63 -22.83 -16.04
N GLY A 282 -14.88 -24.08 -16.44
CA GLY A 282 -15.25 -24.43 -17.82
C GLY A 282 -14.19 -25.21 -18.61
N LEU A 283 -13.07 -25.57 -17.99
CA LEU A 283 -12.05 -26.43 -18.59
C LEU A 283 -12.35 -27.92 -18.34
N ASP A 284 -11.58 -28.80 -18.99
CA ASP A 284 -11.57 -30.23 -18.63
C ASP A 284 -11.20 -30.41 -17.16
N ALA A 285 -11.98 -31.18 -16.40
CA ALA A 285 -11.91 -31.23 -14.93
C ALA A 285 -10.50 -31.49 -14.36
N ALA A 286 -9.70 -32.36 -14.99
CA ALA A 286 -8.34 -32.66 -14.54
C ALA A 286 -7.38 -31.48 -14.79
N VAL A 287 -7.56 -30.75 -15.89
CA VAL A 287 -6.77 -29.55 -16.20
C VAL A 287 -7.20 -28.40 -15.32
N GLN A 288 -8.51 -28.20 -15.13
CA GLN A 288 -9.06 -27.19 -14.23
C GLN A 288 -8.52 -27.33 -12.80
N GLU A 289 -8.52 -28.54 -12.26
CA GLU A 289 -7.97 -28.82 -10.93
C GLU A 289 -6.48 -28.46 -10.85
N SER A 290 -5.69 -28.85 -11.86
CA SER A 290 -4.26 -28.51 -11.92
C SER A 290 -4.00 -27.01 -12.06
N VAL A 291 -4.80 -26.31 -12.86
CA VAL A 291 -4.67 -24.86 -13.09
C VAL A 291 -5.02 -24.09 -11.81
N ASN A 292 -6.17 -24.40 -11.21
CA ASN A 292 -6.60 -23.73 -9.99
C ASN A 292 -5.67 -24.03 -8.81
N ALA A 293 -5.11 -25.25 -8.73
CA ALA A 293 -4.08 -25.57 -7.75
C ALA A 293 -2.82 -24.71 -7.94
N ALA A 294 -2.32 -24.56 -9.18
CA ALA A 294 -1.15 -23.72 -9.43
C ALA A 294 -1.37 -22.24 -9.08
N LEU A 295 -2.56 -21.70 -9.41
CA LEU A 295 -2.92 -20.32 -9.07
C LEU A 295 -3.04 -20.12 -7.55
N GLN A 296 -3.68 -21.07 -6.86
CA GLN A 296 -3.83 -21.04 -5.41
C GLN A 296 -2.49 -21.23 -4.68
N ASP A 297 -1.67 -22.19 -5.11
CA ASP A 297 -0.34 -22.45 -4.54
C ASP A 297 0.58 -21.23 -4.70
N CYS A 298 0.53 -20.59 -5.87
CA CYS A 298 1.21 -19.31 -6.06
C CYS A 298 0.65 -18.29 -5.05
N ALA A 299 -0.64 -17.98 -5.07
CA ALA A 299 -1.22 -16.95 -4.21
C ALA A 299 -0.90 -17.14 -2.71
N LEU A 300 -0.97 -18.37 -2.21
CA LEU A 300 -0.79 -18.70 -0.78
C LEU A 300 0.66 -18.88 -0.34
N ALA A 301 1.66 -18.82 -1.23
CA ALA A 301 3.04 -19.16 -0.84
C ALA A 301 3.60 -18.30 0.32
N SER A 302 3.20 -17.02 0.40
CA SER A 302 3.57 -16.14 1.52
C SER A 302 2.89 -16.55 2.83
N VAL A 303 1.63 -16.97 2.78
CA VAL A 303 0.86 -17.50 3.93
C VAL A 303 1.49 -18.80 4.43
N ASP A 304 1.87 -19.69 3.52
CA ASP A 304 2.55 -20.93 3.85
C ASP A 304 3.88 -20.67 4.55
N LYS A 305 4.71 -19.82 3.94
CA LYS A 305 6.01 -19.41 4.48
C LYS A 305 5.90 -18.79 5.87
N LEU A 306 4.86 -18.00 6.13
CA LEU A 306 4.72 -17.23 7.37
C LEU A 306 3.98 -17.98 8.47
N TYR A 307 3.03 -18.85 8.13
CA TYR A 307 2.05 -19.34 9.08
C TYR A 307 1.71 -20.82 8.97
N LEU A 308 1.40 -21.33 7.78
CA LEU A 308 0.93 -22.72 7.65
C LEU A 308 2.08 -23.74 7.68
N ASP A 309 3.24 -23.40 7.10
CA ASP A 309 4.47 -24.21 7.14
C ASP A 309 5.74 -23.34 7.33
N PRO A 310 5.85 -22.58 8.45
CA PRO A 310 6.98 -21.69 8.65
C PRO A 310 8.28 -22.45 8.91
N SER A 311 9.37 -21.93 8.37
CA SER A 311 10.72 -22.42 8.64
C SER A 311 11.09 -22.26 10.12
N ASP A 312 12.08 -23.02 10.59
CA ASP A 312 12.57 -22.87 11.96
C ASP A 312 13.18 -21.48 12.20
N GLU A 313 13.79 -20.87 11.18
CA GLU A 313 14.27 -19.50 11.22
C GLU A 313 13.12 -18.49 11.42
N MET A 314 12.02 -18.64 10.68
CA MET A 314 10.84 -17.79 10.85
C MET A 314 10.26 -17.91 12.26
N LYS A 315 10.18 -19.13 12.81
CA LYS A 315 9.72 -19.36 14.19
C LYS A 315 10.64 -18.69 15.21
N GLU A 316 11.96 -18.84 15.04
CA GLU A 316 12.95 -18.21 15.93
C GLU A 316 12.87 -16.69 15.88
N LYS A 317 12.69 -16.12 14.69
CA LYS A 317 12.48 -14.69 14.48
C LYS A 317 11.25 -14.19 15.21
N VAL A 318 10.09 -14.82 15.01
CA VAL A 318 8.84 -14.47 15.68
C VAL A 318 8.96 -14.58 17.21
N LEU A 319 9.68 -15.57 17.74
CA LEU A 319 9.89 -15.71 19.17
C LEU A 319 10.86 -14.67 19.76
N GLY A 320 11.71 -14.07 18.92
CA GLY A 320 12.68 -13.04 19.30
C GLY A 320 12.11 -11.62 19.34
N GLU A 321 10.99 -11.39 18.66
CA GLU A 321 10.35 -10.08 18.56
C GLU A 321 9.39 -9.79 19.73
N GLU A 322 9.38 -8.55 20.22
CA GLU A 322 8.48 -8.13 21.32
C GLU A 322 7.02 -8.02 20.85
N TYR A 323 6.83 -7.57 19.60
CA TYR A 323 5.54 -7.43 18.93
C TYR A 323 5.64 -8.04 17.51
N PRO A 324 5.61 -9.38 17.38
CA PRO A 324 5.81 -10.01 16.09
C PRO A 324 4.61 -9.76 15.18
N VAL A 325 4.88 -9.56 13.89
CA VAL A 325 3.85 -9.36 12.85
C VAL A 325 4.04 -10.38 11.75
N LEU A 326 3.01 -11.16 11.49
CA LEU A 326 2.91 -12.10 10.38
C LEU A 326 1.73 -11.65 9.54
N ALA A 327 2.00 -10.88 8.49
CA ALA A 327 0.94 -10.46 7.60
C ALA A 327 1.30 -10.64 6.13
N SER A 328 0.32 -11.00 5.33
CA SER A 328 0.48 -11.02 3.87
C SER A 328 -0.81 -10.65 3.17
N PHE A 329 -0.60 -9.88 2.13
CA PHE A 329 -1.58 -9.20 1.35
C PHE A 329 -1.25 -9.45 -0.10
N VAL A 330 -2.12 -10.12 -0.83
CA VAL A 330 -1.82 -10.52 -2.20
C VAL A 330 -2.95 -10.08 -3.09
N GLU A 331 -2.61 -9.22 -4.05
CA GLU A 331 -3.47 -8.82 -5.15
C GLU A 331 -2.99 -9.52 -6.42
N TYR A 332 -3.88 -9.64 -7.41
CA TYR A 332 -3.54 -10.24 -8.67
C TYR A 332 -4.15 -9.47 -9.84
N LYS A 333 -3.53 -9.65 -11.01
CA LYS A 333 -4.09 -9.23 -12.29
C LYS A 333 -3.94 -10.35 -13.31
N VAL A 334 -5.02 -10.67 -14.01
CA VAL A 334 -4.95 -11.48 -15.22
C VAL A 334 -4.48 -10.55 -16.33
N THR A 335 -3.27 -10.74 -16.81
CA THR A 335 -2.66 -9.86 -17.82
C THR A 335 -2.86 -10.39 -19.23
N TYR A 336 -3.00 -11.70 -19.37
CA TYR A 336 -3.29 -12.36 -20.64
C TYR A 336 -4.25 -13.54 -20.45
N GLN A 337 -5.37 -13.49 -21.15
CA GLN A 337 -6.42 -14.50 -21.13
C GLN A 337 -6.77 -14.92 -22.55
N SER A 338 -6.33 -16.11 -22.97
CA SER A 338 -6.69 -16.72 -24.26
C SER A 338 -7.25 -18.12 -24.08
N GLN A 339 -7.82 -18.72 -25.14
CA GLN A 339 -8.30 -20.10 -25.10
C GLN A 339 -7.25 -21.14 -24.65
N SER A 340 -5.95 -20.83 -24.72
CA SER A 340 -4.87 -21.80 -24.48
C SER A 340 -3.82 -21.36 -23.47
N LEU A 341 -3.76 -20.07 -23.11
CA LEU A 341 -2.79 -19.55 -22.14
C LEU A 341 -3.51 -18.61 -21.16
N LEU A 342 -3.19 -18.76 -19.89
CA LEU A 342 -3.47 -17.76 -18.86
C LEU A 342 -2.15 -17.26 -18.28
N SER A 343 -1.97 -15.94 -18.26
CA SER A 343 -0.88 -15.25 -17.57
C SER A 343 -1.47 -14.41 -16.45
N VAL A 344 -1.02 -14.68 -15.23
CA VAL A 344 -1.47 -13.99 -14.01
C VAL A 344 -0.27 -13.46 -13.27
N VAL A 345 -0.34 -12.19 -12.91
CA VAL A 345 0.65 -11.51 -12.09
C VAL A 345 0.07 -11.34 -10.69
N PHE A 346 0.84 -11.71 -9.68
CA PHE A 346 0.55 -11.50 -8.27
C PHE A 346 1.50 -10.44 -7.72
N GLN A 347 0.96 -9.53 -6.91
CA GLN A 347 1.75 -8.59 -6.14
C GLN A 347 1.51 -8.82 -4.65
N ASP A 348 2.59 -9.16 -3.97
CA ASP A 348 2.59 -9.44 -2.55
C ASP A 348 3.05 -8.23 -1.76
N TYR A 349 2.42 -8.02 -0.62
CA TYR A 349 2.90 -7.18 0.45
C TYR A 349 2.94 -8.03 1.72
N SER A 350 4.13 -8.26 2.29
CA SER A 350 4.28 -9.12 3.46
C SER A 350 5.04 -8.44 4.59
N TYR A 351 4.64 -8.73 5.82
CA TYR A 351 5.35 -8.43 7.05
C TYR A 351 5.82 -9.76 7.64
N GLU A 352 7.14 -9.98 7.62
CA GLU A 352 7.72 -11.30 7.83
C GLU A 352 8.39 -11.46 9.20
N GLY A 353 7.61 -11.29 10.25
CA GLY A 353 8.01 -11.47 11.65
C GLY A 353 8.02 -10.19 12.46
N SER A 354 8.11 -9.01 11.83
CA SER A 354 8.02 -7.70 12.51
C SER A 354 7.46 -6.61 11.59
N GLU A 355 7.03 -5.48 12.18
CA GLU A 355 6.52 -4.31 11.43
C GLU A 355 7.57 -3.68 10.50
N SER A 356 8.86 -3.81 10.84
CA SER A 356 9.96 -3.25 10.05
C SER A 356 10.43 -4.17 8.93
N ASP A 357 10.07 -5.45 8.98
CA ASP A 357 10.49 -6.45 8.00
C ASP A 357 9.41 -6.62 6.93
N TYR A 358 9.30 -5.58 6.12
CA TYR A 358 8.31 -5.44 5.07
C TYR A 358 8.91 -5.78 3.70
N HIS A 359 8.22 -6.61 2.93
CA HIS A 359 8.62 -7.02 1.60
C HIS A 359 7.50 -6.85 0.59
N VAL A 360 7.89 -6.47 -0.63
CA VAL A 360 7.01 -6.46 -1.80
C VAL A 360 7.61 -7.42 -2.82
N ALA A 361 6.80 -8.32 -3.38
CA ALA A 361 7.26 -9.25 -4.40
C ALA A 361 6.30 -9.26 -5.59
N LEU A 362 6.87 -9.43 -6.78
CA LEU A 362 6.12 -9.80 -7.99
C LEU A 362 6.26 -11.31 -8.15
N ARG A 363 5.17 -12.00 -8.48
CA ARG A 363 5.18 -13.43 -8.78
C ARG A 363 4.25 -13.70 -9.94
N CYS A 364 4.62 -14.60 -10.85
CA CYS A 364 3.85 -14.84 -12.04
C CYS A 364 3.47 -16.31 -12.22
N VAL A 365 2.28 -16.54 -12.76
CA VAL A 365 1.83 -17.87 -13.22
C VAL A 365 1.50 -17.79 -14.69
N ASN A 366 2.24 -18.54 -15.51
CA ASN A 366 2.01 -18.68 -16.94
C ASN A 366 1.68 -20.13 -17.26
N ILE A 367 0.42 -20.41 -17.57
CA ILE A 367 -0.10 -21.77 -17.61
C ILE A 367 -0.83 -22.10 -18.91
N ASN A 368 -0.47 -23.24 -19.51
CA ASN A 368 -1.17 -23.82 -20.65
C ASN A 368 -2.51 -24.42 -20.19
N LEU A 369 -3.62 -23.90 -20.71
CA LEU A 369 -4.97 -24.34 -20.35
C LEU A 369 -5.41 -25.65 -21.02
N GLN A 370 -4.59 -26.19 -21.92
CA GLN A 370 -4.86 -27.49 -22.56
C GLN A 370 -4.35 -28.68 -21.74
N ASP A 371 -3.27 -28.50 -20.98
CA ASP A 371 -2.61 -29.60 -20.26
C ASP A 371 -2.10 -29.24 -18.85
N GLY A 372 -2.24 -27.99 -18.41
CA GLY A 372 -1.79 -27.52 -17.10
C GLY A 372 -0.28 -27.27 -16.98
N THR A 373 0.46 -27.27 -18.09
CA THR A 373 1.91 -26.99 -18.09
C THR A 373 2.20 -25.56 -17.66
N LEU A 374 3.02 -25.41 -16.61
CA LEU A 374 3.59 -24.13 -16.19
C LEU A 374 4.86 -23.82 -16.99
N TYR A 375 5.06 -22.53 -17.27
CA TYR A 375 6.26 -22.04 -17.93
C TYR A 375 7.02 -21.09 -17.02
N GLU A 376 8.35 -21.21 -17.04
CA GLU A 376 9.30 -20.30 -16.40
C GLU A 376 10.16 -19.60 -17.47
N VAL A 377 10.92 -18.57 -17.08
CA VAL A 377 11.78 -17.79 -18.01
C VAL A 377 12.70 -18.69 -18.85
N LYS A 378 13.36 -19.65 -18.20
CA LYS A 378 14.28 -20.60 -18.86
C LYS A 378 13.61 -21.50 -19.90
N ASP A 379 12.29 -21.66 -19.84
CA ASP A 379 11.56 -22.47 -20.78
C ASP A 379 11.24 -21.69 -22.05
N ILE A 380 11.09 -20.37 -21.99
CA ILE A 380 10.59 -19.57 -23.12
C ILE A 380 11.71 -18.96 -23.97
N VAL A 381 12.90 -18.72 -23.43
CA VAL A 381 13.99 -18.04 -24.17
C VAL A 381 15.30 -18.83 -24.13
N SER A 382 16.13 -18.62 -25.16
CA SER A 382 17.53 -19.06 -25.13
C SER A 382 18.36 -18.09 -24.29
N LEU A 383 18.94 -18.58 -23.19
CA LEU A 383 19.78 -17.79 -22.28
C LEU A 383 21.22 -17.58 -22.83
N ASP A 384 21.33 -17.12 -24.08
CA ASP A 384 22.61 -16.78 -24.70
C ASP A 384 23.06 -15.34 -24.38
N ASP A 385 24.30 -15.00 -24.75
CA ASP A 385 24.89 -13.68 -24.48
C ASP A 385 24.09 -12.53 -25.12
N HIS A 386 23.45 -12.77 -26.27
CA HIS A 386 22.71 -11.74 -26.99
C HIS A 386 21.40 -11.43 -26.27
N PHE A 387 20.67 -12.46 -25.83
CA PHE A 387 19.45 -12.31 -25.05
C PHE A 387 19.73 -11.58 -23.73
N VAL A 388 20.69 -12.08 -22.94
CA VAL A 388 20.98 -11.51 -21.62
C VAL A 388 21.46 -10.06 -21.71
N SER A 389 22.20 -9.71 -22.77
CA SER A 389 22.60 -8.33 -23.01
C SER A 389 21.39 -7.42 -23.31
N ALA A 390 20.48 -7.86 -24.19
CA ALA A 390 19.29 -7.08 -24.54
C ALA A 390 18.34 -6.94 -23.34
N TRP A 391 18.12 -8.03 -22.60
CA TRP A 391 17.34 -8.03 -21.38
C TRP A 391 17.92 -7.10 -20.30
N ALA A 392 19.23 -7.16 -20.03
CA ALA A 392 19.85 -6.29 -19.04
C ALA A 392 19.84 -4.81 -19.44
N GLU A 393 19.85 -4.50 -20.74
CA GLU A 393 19.63 -3.13 -21.26
C GLU A 393 18.19 -2.69 -21.01
N GLY A 394 17.20 -3.53 -21.36
CA GLY A 394 15.78 -3.25 -21.11
C GLY A 394 15.47 -3.02 -19.63
N MET A 395 16.02 -3.83 -18.73
CA MET A 395 15.85 -3.68 -17.27
C MET A 395 16.36 -2.32 -16.78
N ARG A 396 17.51 -1.85 -17.28
CA ARG A 396 18.10 -0.56 -16.90
C ARG A 396 17.32 0.61 -17.47
N ASP A 397 16.86 0.48 -18.71
CA ASP A 397 16.03 1.48 -19.38
C ASP A 397 14.69 1.66 -18.66
N GLU A 398 14.06 0.55 -18.24
CA GLU A 398 12.78 0.58 -17.52
C GLU A 398 12.93 1.20 -16.12
N ALA A 399 14.02 0.89 -15.43
CA ALA A 399 14.35 1.46 -14.14
C ALA A 399 14.89 2.91 -14.21
N ASP A 400 15.23 3.43 -15.39
CA ASP A 400 16.01 4.68 -15.56
C ASP A 400 17.29 4.67 -14.68
N ASP A 401 17.95 3.49 -14.58
CA ASP A 401 19.15 3.27 -13.77
C ASP A 401 20.17 2.38 -14.50
N ASP A 402 21.14 3.02 -15.16
CA ASP A 402 22.27 2.36 -15.84
C ASP A 402 23.11 1.43 -14.95
N THR A 403 22.98 1.55 -13.62
CA THR A 403 23.75 0.77 -12.65
C THR A 403 23.00 -0.44 -12.08
N LEU A 404 21.74 -0.63 -12.47
CA LEU A 404 20.96 -1.81 -12.10
C LEU A 404 21.67 -3.09 -12.59
N LEU A 405 21.76 -4.09 -11.70
CA LEU A 405 22.45 -5.37 -11.87
C LEU A 405 23.95 -5.27 -12.21
N SER A 406 24.61 -4.14 -11.91
CA SER A 406 26.05 -3.97 -12.19
C SER A 406 26.96 -4.91 -11.39
N GLU A 407 26.44 -5.48 -10.31
CA GLU A 407 27.06 -6.49 -9.45
C GLU A 407 27.06 -7.90 -10.07
N LEU A 408 26.17 -8.17 -11.03
CA LEU A 408 26.08 -9.45 -11.72
C LEU A 408 26.88 -9.40 -13.04
N ASN A 409 27.68 -10.43 -13.30
CA ASN A 409 28.24 -10.62 -14.63
C ASN A 409 27.25 -11.39 -15.54
N THR A 410 27.56 -11.52 -16.84
CA THR A 410 26.68 -12.21 -17.79
C THR A 410 26.34 -13.65 -17.41
N GLU A 411 27.30 -14.41 -16.87
CA GLU A 411 27.05 -15.80 -16.44
C GLU A 411 26.18 -15.85 -15.18
N ASP A 412 26.33 -14.89 -14.28
CA ASP A 412 25.46 -14.72 -13.12
C ASP A 412 24.02 -14.43 -13.54
N MET A 413 23.83 -13.52 -14.50
CA MET A 413 22.49 -13.18 -15.02
C MET A 413 21.84 -14.38 -15.71
N LYS A 414 22.60 -15.17 -16.49
CA LYS A 414 22.11 -16.43 -17.07
C LYS A 414 21.70 -17.43 -16.01
N ALA A 415 22.49 -17.56 -14.95
CA ALA A 415 22.17 -18.47 -13.85
C ALA A 415 20.87 -18.05 -13.16
N VAL A 416 20.72 -16.75 -12.86
CA VAL A 416 19.50 -16.18 -12.27
C VAL A 416 18.28 -16.43 -13.15
N LEU A 417 18.32 -16.07 -14.43
CA LEU A 417 17.22 -16.32 -15.37
C LEU A 417 16.97 -17.82 -15.62
N GLY A 418 17.97 -18.65 -15.33
CA GLY A 418 17.88 -20.11 -15.31
C GLY A 418 17.27 -20.70 -14.03
N GLY A 419 16.98 -19.87 -13.02
CA GLY A 419 16.38 -20.26 -11.73
C GLY A 419 17.33 -20.31 -10.54
N ASP A 420 18.60 -19.92 -10.68
CA ASP A 420 19.52 -19.76 -9.53
C ASP A 420 19.24 -18.43 -8.84
N THR A 421 18.36 -18.44 -7.84
CA THR A 421 17.89 -17.20 -7.18
C THR A 421 18.95 -16.49 -6.33
N LYS A 422 20.17 -17.04 -6.23
CA LYS A 422 21.27 -16.55 -5.40
C LYS A 422 20.82 -16.21 -3.99
N ASP A 423 20.47 -17.24 -3.24
CA ASP A 423 19.96 -17.13 -1.87
C ASP A 423 18.65 -16.33 -1.75
N GLY A 424 17.83 -16.36 -2.81
CA GLY A 424 16.51 -15.70 -2.86
C GLY A 424 16.56 -14.20 -3.17
N VAL A 425 17.73 -13.64 -3.51
CA VAL A 425 17.86 -12.20 -3.81
C VAL A 425 17.22 -11.84 -5.15
N TYR A 426 17.27 -12.74 -6.13
CA TYR A 426 16.76 -12.51 -7.48
C TYR A 426 15.79 -13.61 -7.88
N GLU A 427 14.50 -13.32 -7.92
CA GLU A 427 13.48 -14.27 -8.36
C GLU A 427 13.08 -13.93 -9.81
N PRO A 428 13.41 -14.80 -10.79
CA PRO A 428 13.09 -14.54 -12.19
C PRO A 428 11.60 -14.75 -12.46
N GLU A 429 10.96 -13.71 -12.96
CA GLU A 429 9.54 -13.69 -13.25
C GLU A 429 9.31 -13.27 -14.70
N PHE A 430 8.23 -13.75 -15.31
CA PHE A 430 7.77 -13.19 -16.58
C PHE A 430 6.25 -13.23 -16.66
N PHE A 431 5.67 -12.36 -17.46
CA PHE A 431 4.26 -12.42 -17.79
C PHE A 431 4.03 -11.98 -19.23
N VAL A 432 2.83 -12.27 -19.72
CA VAL A 432 2.36 -11.87 -21.05
C VAL A 432 1.24 -10.85 -20.84
N ASP A 433 1.17 -9.86 -21.71
CA ASP A 433 0.16 -8.82 -21.67
C ASP A 433 -0.35 -8.49 -23.09
N ALA A 434 -1.10 -7.39 -23.25
CA ALA A 434 -1.63 -6.98 -24.56
C ALA A 434 -0.58 -6.44 -25.55
N GLU A 435 0.60 -6.04 -25.07
CA GLU A 435 1.66 -5.42 -25.86
C GLU A 435 2.77 -6.41 -26.21
N GLY A 436 2.99 -7.43 -25.36
CA GLY A 436 3.95 -8.47 -25.61
C GLY A 436 4.23 -9.33 -24.39
N LEU A 437 5.51 -9.38 -24.02
CA LEU A 437 6.02 -10.21 -22.94
C LEU A 437 7.03 -9.41 -22.11
N GLU A 438 6.89 -9.48 -20.78
CA GLU A 438 7.82 -8.85 -19.86
C GLU A 438 8.63 -9.90 -19.10
N ILE A 439 9.97 -9.75 -19.02
CA ILE A 439 10.87 -10.63 -18.26
C ILE A 439 11.60 -9.80 -17.22
N GLY A 440 11.46 -10.15 -15.94
CA GLY A 440 11.98 -9.35 -14.84
C GLY A 440 12.55 -10.14 -13.69
N LEU A 441 12.89 -9.39 -12.65
CA LEU A 441 13.29 -9.92 -11.35
C LEU A 441 12.44 -9.28 -10.26
N SER A 442 11.95 -10.12 -9.35
CA SER A 442 11.57 -9.71 -8.01
C SER A 442 12.81 -9.75 -7.11
N PHE A 443 13.03 -8.67 -6.35
CA PHE A 443 14.26 -8.44 -5.59
C PHE A 443 14.02 -8.61 -4.09
N ARG A 444 14.99 -9.26 -3.43
CA ARG A 444 15.01 -9.40 -1.97
C ARG A 444 16.43 -9.18 -1.45
N TYR A 445 16.94 -7.98 -1.65
CA TYR A 445 18.25 -7.61 -1.11
C TYR A 445 18.24 -7.61 0.42
N PRO A 446 19.34 -8.04 1.07
CA PRO A 446 19.55 -7.81 2.49
C PRO A 446 19.54 -6.32 2.83
N ALA A 447 19.04 -5.95 4.00
CA ALA A 447 18.90 -4.56 4.43
C ALA A 447 20.21 -3.73 4.46
N ASP A 448 21.37 -4.39 4.51
CA ASP A 448 22.70 -3.77 4.48
C ASP A 448 23.39 -3.85 3.11
N SER A 449 22.70 -4.36 2.09
CA SER A 449 23.19 -4.44 0.72
C SER A 449 23.48 -3.05 0.16
N GLN A 450 24.68 -2.87 -0.41
CA GLN A 450 25.03 -1.64 -1.15
C GLN A 450 24.53 -1.68 -2.60
N ASP A 451 24.09 -2.85 -3.05
CA ASP A 451 23.58 -3.08 -4.39
C ASP A 451 22.07 -2.84 -4.47
N ASP A 452 21.38 -2.76 -3.33
CA ASP A 452 19.95 -2.45 -3.26
C ASP A 452 19.66 -1.02 -3.75
N ARG A 453 18.88 -0.93 -4.81
CA ARG A 453 18.45 0.34 -5.44
C ARG A 453 17.08 0.80 -4.95
N GLY A 454 16.44 0.03 -4.08
CA GLY A 454 15.10 0.30 -3.56
C GLY A 454 13.98 -0.15 -4.49
N TYR A 455 14.27 -1.01 -5.47
CA TYR A 455 13.25 -1.63 -6.33
C TYR A 455 12.78 -2.94 -5.70
N ALA A 456 11.46 -3.12 -5.58
CA ALA A 456 10.86 -4.40 -5.22
C ALA A 456 10.93 -5.39 -6.38
N TRP A 457 10.69 -4.92 -7.60
CA TRP A 457 10.81 -5.68 -8.82
C TRP A 457 11.01 -4.72 -10.00
N VAL A 458 11.64 -5.21 -11.06
CA VAL A 458 11.79 -4.53 -12.36
C VAL A 458 11.61 -5.57 -13.45
N THR A 459 10.99 -5.18 -14.54
CA THR A 459 10.76 -6.02 -15.72
C THR A 459 11.30 -5.35 -16.97
N ALA A 460 11.75 -6.15 -17.94
CA ALA A 460 12.13 -5.70 -19.26
C ALA A 460 11.02 -6.06 -20.25
N PRO A 461 10.36 -5.07 -20.88
CA PRO A 461 9.33 -5.33 -21.88
C PRO A 461 9.93 -5.72 -23.22
N PHE A 462 9.26 -6.65 -23.90
CA PHE A 462 9.58 -7.06 -25.27
C PHE A 462 8.29 -7.19 -26.10
N GLU A 463 8.26 -6.57 -27.27
CA GLU A 463 7.24 -6.90 -28.26
C GLU A 463 7.43 -8.34 -28.77
N PHE A 464 6.34 -9.01 -29.19
CA PHE A 464 6.42 -10.41 -29.67
C PHE A 464 7.42 -10.60 -30.82
N ASP A 465 7.52 -9.64 -31.75
CA ASP A 465 8.45 -9.69 -32.87
C ASP A 465 9.92 -9.56 -32.42
N GLU A 466 10.18 -8.83 -31.33
CA GLU A 466 11.52 -8.64 -30.77
C GLU A 466 11.98 -9.90 -30.03
N ILE A 467 11.14 -10.43 -29.14
CA ILE A 467 11.48 -11.61 -28.34
C ILE A 467 11.53 -12.89 -29.17
N ALA A 468 10.85 -12.95 -30.33
CA ALA A 468 10.86 -14.09 -31.23
C ALA A 468 12.28 -14.48 -31.72
N ALA A 469 13.21 -13.53 -31.77
CA ALA A 469 14.61 -13.81 -32.09
C ALA A 469 15.32 -14.67 -31.02
N PHE A 470 14.79 -14.68 -29.80
CA PHE A 470 15.32 -15.38 -28.63
C PHE A 470 14.48 -16.59 -28.22
N ALA A 471 13.38 -16.85 -28.91
CA ALA A 471 12.45 -17.94 -28.61
C ALA A 471 13.15 -19.29 -28.55
N SER A 472 12.88 -20.04 -27.48
CA SER A 472 13.24 -21.46 -27.35
C SER A 472 12.36 -22.37 -28.23
N ASP A 473 12.63 -23.67 -28.21
CA ASP A 473 11.78 -24.69 -28.86
C ASP A 473 10.52 -25.05 -28.02
N SER A 474 10.16 -24.25 -27.01
CA SER A 474 9.04 -24.50 -26.11
C SER A 474 7.68 -24.45 -26.81
N SER A 475 6.74 -25.26 -26.31
CA SER A 475 5.34 -25.21 -26.74
C SER A 475 4.66 -23.88 -26.41
N PHE A 476 5.20 -23.10 -25.46
CA PHE A 476 4.72 -21.76 -25.10
C PHE A 476 4.50 -20.86 -26.33
N TRP A 477 5.44 -20.84 -27.28
CA TRP A 477 5.38 -19.99 -28.48
C TRP A 477 4.27 -20.35 -29.47
N THR A 478 3.58 -21.46 -29.24
CA THR A 478 2.37 -21.81 -30.00
C THR A 478 1.10 -21.27 -29.36
N LEU A 479 1.16 -20.84 -28.09
CA LEU A 479 0.04 -20.37 -27.29
C LEU A 479 -0.12 -18.84 -27.32
N VAL A 480 0.99 -18.11 -27.51
CA VAL A 480 1.00 -16.64 -27.67
C VAL A 480 0.93 -16.27 -29.15
N ARG A 481 -0.26 -15.91 -29.65
CA ARG A 481 -0.47 -15.43 -31.04
C ARG A 481 -1.69 -14.55 -31.22
#